data_AF-A0AA38J9E7-F1
#
_entry.id   AF-A0AA38J9E7-F1
#
_cell.length_a   1.000
_cell.length_b   1.000
_cell.length_c   1.000
_cell.angle_alpha   90.00
_cell.angle_beta   90.00
_cell.angle_gamma   90.00
#
_symmetry.space_group_name_H-M   'P 1'
#
loop_
_entity.id
_entity.type
_entity.pdbx_description
1 polymer ?
#
loop_
_entity_poly.entity_id
_entity_poly.type
_entity_poly.pdbx_seq_one_letter_code
_entity_poly.pdbx_strand_id
1 'polypeptide(L)' 'KDTAFKYLDACPVDVIRQFINRSFRFMSAYRLGLTGKAAEWAVRKQKAHRSVSAAAMMHLDAILQPITT' A
#
# COMPACT_ATOMS: atom_id res chain seq x y z
N LYS A 1 -3.04 -11.96 27.89
CA LYS A 1 -2.09 -10.84 27.62
C LYS A 1 -0.72 -11.41 27.25
N ASP A 2 -0.22 -12.38 28.01
CA ASP A 2 1.09 -13.03 27.79
C ASP A 2 1.20 -13.77 26.45
N THR A 3 0.09 -14.30 25.95
CA THR A 3 0.02 -14.93 24.63
C THR A 3 0.34 -13.96 23.50
N ALA A 4 -0.11 -12.71 23.57
CA ALA A 4 0.16 -11.71 22.53
C ALA A 4 1.65 -11.34 22.47
N PHE A 5 2.28 -11.14 23.63
CA PHE A 5 3.71 -10.85 23.73
C PHE A 5 4.55 -12.00 23.18
N LYS A 6 4.21 -13.25 23.54
CA LYS A 6 4.89 -14.44 23.03
C LYS A 6 4.96 -14.48 21.49
N TYR A 7 3.86 -14.14 20.81
CA TYR A 7 3.83 -14.13 19.35
C TYR A 7 4.52 -12.91 18.73
N LEU A 8 4.49 -11.76 19.39
CA LEU A 8 5.23 -10.57 18.95
C LEU A 8 6.74 -10.80 19.04
N ASP A 9 7.22 -11.37 20.15
CA ASP A 9 8.65 -11.66 20.36
C ASP A 9 9.17 -12.77 19.43
N ALA A 10 8.30 -13.73 19.08
CA ALA A 10 8.62 -14.77 18.11
C ALA A 10 8.58 -14.28 16.64
N CYS A 11 8.00 -13.10 16.37
CA CYS A 11 7.87 -12.59 15.02
C CYS A 11 9.21 -11.98 14.54
N PRO A 12 9.76 -12.44 13.41
CA PRO A 12 10.97 -11.86 12.87
C PRO A 12 10.82 -10.35 12.59
N VAL A 13 11.85 -9.59 12.91
CA VAL A 13 11.85 -8.12 12.78
C VAL A 13 11.62 -7.67 11.33
N ASP A 14 12.12 -8.43 10.36
CA ASP A 14 11.93 -8.18 8.93
C ASP A 14 10.46 -8.34 8.53
N VAL A 15 9.71 -9.28 9.09
CA VAL A 15 8.26 -9.45 8.85
C VAL A 15 7.50 -8.22 9.36
N ILE A 16 7.80 -7.77 10.58
CA ILE A 16 7.19 -6.55 11.15
C ILE A 16 7.49 -5.35 10.25
N ARG A 17 8.75 -5.19 9.81
CA ARG A 17 9.14 -4.09 8.90
C ARG A 17 8.42 -4.16 7.56
N GLN A 18 8.30 -5.35 6.96
CA GLN A 18 7.59 -5.55 5.70
C GLN A 18 6.10 -5.20 5.83
N PHE A 19 5.45 -5.65 6.91
CA PHE A 19 4.05 -5.32 7.20
C PHE A 19 3.85 -3.81 7.34
N ILE A 20 4.64 -3.15 8.18
CA ILE A 20 4.55 -1.69 8.39
C ILE A 20 4.79 -0.94 7.07
N ASN A 21 5.81 -1.32 6.30
CA ASN A 21 6.11 -0.68 5.03
C ASN A 21 4.97 -0.86 4.01
N ARG A 22 4.34 -2.04 3.95
CA ARG A 22 3.20 -2.28 3.07
C ARG A 22 1.98 -1.47 3.50
N SER A 23 1.70 -1.40 4.79
CA SER A 23 0.62 -0.57 5.35
C SER A 23 0.82 0.91 5.03
N PHE A 24 2.04 1.44 5.15
CA PHE A 24 2.34 2.82 4.76
C PHE A 24 2.11 3.09 3.28
N ARG A 25 2.45 2.15 2.38
CA ARG A 25 2.17 2.29 0.94
C ARG A 25 0.67 2.36 0.66
N PHE A 26 -0.15 1.54 1.33
CA PHE A 26 -1.61 1.64 1.22
C PHE A 26 -2.14 2.97 1.75
N MET A 27 -1.66 3.43 2.91
CA MET A 27 -2.05 4.73 3.46
C MET A 27 -1.67 5.89 2.53
N SER A 28 -0.50 5.82 1.89
CA SER A 28 -0.11 6.76 0.84
C SER A 28 -1.08 6.71 -0.35
N ALA A 29 -1.45 5.52 -0.84
CA ALA A 29 -2.43 5.38 -1.93
C ALA A 29 -3.79 6.00 -1.58
N TYR A 30 -4.29 5.75 -0.36
CA TYR A 30 -5.56 6.31 0.10
C TYR A 30 -5.51 7.84 0.24
N ARG A 31 -4.42 8.40 0.75
CA ARG A 31 -4.21 9.86 0.81
C ARG A 31 -4.20 10.51 -0.58
N LEU A 32 -3.90 9.74 -1.61
CA LEU A 32 -3.92 10.16 -3.01
C LEU A 32 -5.27 9.89 -3.70
N GLY A 33 -6.29 9.48 -2.94
CA GLY A 33 -7.66 9.24 -3.45
C GLY A 33 -7.88 7.88 -4.09
N LEU A 34 -6.88 7.00 -4.12
CA LEU A 34 -7.00 5.66 -4.69
C LEU A 34 -7.75 4.75 -3.71
N THR A 35 -8.68 3.94 -4.21
CA THR A 35 -9.44 2.98 -3.39
C THR A 35 -9.48 1.59 -4.04
N GLY A 36 -9.82 0.57 -3.26
CA GLY A 36 -10.02 -0.80 -3.75
C GLY A 36 -8.90 -1.33 -4.64
N LYS A 37 -9.27 -1.80 -5.84
CA LYS A 37 -8.34 -2.39 -6.82
C LYS A 37 -7.30 -1.40 -7.34
N ALA A 38 -7.62 -0.11 -7.40
CA ALA A 38 -6.68 0.93 -7.85
C ALA A 38 -5.54 1.12 -6.83
N ALA A 39 -5.88 1.18 -5.53
CA ALA A 39 -4.89 1.24 -4.46
C ALA A 39 -4.01 -0.03 -4.42
N GLU A 40 -4.63 -1.21 -4.56
CA GLU A 40 -3.89 -2.48 -4.62
C GLU A 40 -2.90 -2.51 -5.80
N TRP A 41 -3.36 -2.11 -7.00
CA TRP A 41 -2.52 -2.07 -8.18
C TRP A 41 -1.34 -1.10 -8.00
N ALA A 42 -1.60 0.10 -7.48
CA ALA A 42 -0.56 1.09 -7.22
C ALA A 42 0.48 0.59 -6.21
N VAL A 43 0.04 -0.02 -5.10
CA VAL A 43 0.94 -0.59 -4.09
C VAL A 43 1.79 -1.75 -4.66
N ARG A 44 1.21 -2.57 -5.54
CA ARG A 44 1.94 -3.68 -6.20
C ARG A 44 2.95 -3.19 -7.23
N LYS A 45 2.63 -2.12 -7.96
CA LYS A 45 3.54 -1.52 -8.94
C LYS A 45 4.66 -0.72 -8.26
N GLN A 46 4.43 -0.26 -7.03
CA GLN A 46 5.36 0.56 -6.29
C GLN A 46 6.65 -0.17 -5.90
N LYS A 47 7.77 0.31 -6.42
CA LYS A 47 9.12 -0.15 -6.04
C LYS A 47 9.81 0.74 -5.00
N ALA A 48 9.30 1.95 -4.72
CA ALA A 48 9.95 2.89 -3.79
C ALA A 48 9.59 2.66 -2.31
N HIS A 49 10.31 3.33 -1.42
CA HIS A 49 10.15 3.23 0.03
C HIS A 49 8.92 4.00 0.51
N ARG A 50 7.99 3.29 1.17
CA ARG A 50 6.84 3.80 1.97
C ARG A 50 5.80 4.73 1.30
N SER A 51 6.00 5.17 0.06
CA SER A 51 5.06 6.03 -0.67
C SER A 51 4.78 5.47 -2.07
N VAL A 52 3.57 5.70 -2.60
CA VAL A 52 3.21 5.45 -4.00
C VAL A 52 3.70 6.62 -4.86
N SER A 53 4.31 6.33 -6.02
CA SER A 53 4.83 7.38 -6.90
C SER A 53 3.71 8.01 -7.75
N ALA A 54 3.87 9.30 -8.08
CA ALA A 54 2.97 10.01 -8.98
C ALA A 54 2.86 9.33 -10.36
N ALA A 55 3.94 8.68 -10.83
CA ALA A 55 3.92 7.89 -12.07
C ALA A 55 2.96 6.68 -12.01
N ALA A 56 2.80 6.06 -10.83
CA ALA A 56 1.80 5.01 -10.65
C ALA A 56 0.36 5.57 -10.63
N MET A 57 0.17 6.83 -10.22
CA MET A 57 -1.13 7.51 -10.27
C MET A 57 -1.57 7.82 -11.70
N MET A 58 -0.65 8.31 -12.56
CA MET A 58 -0.97 8.67 -13.95
C MET A 58 -1.56 7.52 -14.78
N HIS A 59 -1.12 6.28 -14.51
CA HIS A 59 -1.70 5.10 -15.16
C HIS A 59 -3.12 4.77 -14.68
N LEU A 60 -3.51 5.19 -13.47
CA LEU A 60 -4.84 4.94 -12.91
C LEU A 60 -5.86 5.98 -13.37
N ASP A 61 -5.48 7.25 -13.50
CA ASP A 61 -6.35 8.27 -14.10
C ASP A 61 -6.77 7.85 -15.52
N ALA A 62 -5.85 7.30 -16.31
CA ALA A 62 -6.14 6.77 -17.65
C ALA A 62 -7.10 5.56 -17.67
N ILE A 63 -7.21 4.81 -16.58
CA ILE A 63 -8.11 3.64 -16.44
C ILE A 63 -9.45 4.03 -15.82
N LEU A 64 -9.46 5.05 -14.95
CA LEU A 64 -10.62 5.51 -14.18
C LEU A 64 -11.42 6.62 -14.85
N GLN A 65 -10.94 7.25 -15.92
CA GLN A 65 -11.79 8.14 -16.72
C GLN A 65 -12.96 7.31 -17.28
N PRO A 66 -14.21 7.59 -16.87
CA PRO A 66 -15.33 7.10 -17.64
C PRO A 66 -15.25 7.78 -19.01
N ILE A 67 -15.44 7.00 -20.06
CA ILE A 67 -15.78 7.54 -21.38
C ILE A 67 -17.14 8.23 -21.19
N THR A 68 -17.14 9.49 -20.76
CA THR A 68 -18.33 10.32 -20.75
C THR A 68 -18.43 10.93 -22.15
N THR A 69 -19.08 10.18 -23.05
CA THR A 69 -19.62 10.68 -24.32
C THR A 69 -21.14 10.61 -24.23
#